data_AF-A0A7L4PP37-F1
#
_entry.id   AF-A0A7L4PP37-F1
#
_cell.length_a   1.000
_cell.length_b   1.000
_cell.length_c   1.000
_cell.angle_alpha   90.00
_cell.angle_beta   90.00
_cell.angle_gamma   90.00
#
_symmetry.space_group_name_H-M   'P 1'
#
loop_
_entity.id
_entity.type
_entity.pdbx_description
1 polymer ?
#
loop_
_entity_poly.entity_id
_entity_poly.type
_entity_poly.pdbx_seq_one_letter_code
_entity_poly.pdbx_strand_id
1 'polypeptide(L)'
;MLMDCYPVEREAAEEMVGLIQSQLAKNLEVPDHRTVTVESEGPTVVINACFGHKANDALGRVITALLSARFGSSVGMEIDPYRITLELPRTVLADEVVSMLDQLDPEHVRTILELTLKNTTLLRWKMVHVARKFGALRRDVDYERVSMIRLLAIFEETPMYDEALREIFQDRLDVVRAREVLERMKTGEIRVLASSSSPIGSSGRGGGRDMTSPEHADGAVLDLLKGRIMSDHVILFCVNCKKWKSNREVSRVPETPECPLCGSRMVAALKPWEDEEIKVVRKPEKSKTAEDRRRTRRVYRNANLVLSHGRTAAIALASRGLGPETAARVIRKLQTSEEEFYRDILRAERDYARTKRFWS
;
A
#
# COMPACT_ATOMS: atom_id res chain seq x y z
N MET A 1 -36.00 34.11 1.16
CA MET A 1 -34.64 34.66 0.89
C MET A 1 -33.84 33.80 -0.07
N LEU A 2 -33.61 32.51 0.18
CA LEU A 2 -32.77 31.67 -0.72
C LEU A 2 -33.40 31.48 -2.12
N MET A 3 -34.70 31.17 -2.17
CA MET A 3 -35.48 31.04 -3.40
C MET A 3 -35.69 32.38 -4.15
N ASP A 4 -35.48 33.51 -3.47
CA ASP A 4 -35.62 34.85 -4.09
C ASP A 4 -34.35 35.25 -4.85
N CYS A 5 -33.19 34.72 -4.43
CA CYS A 5 -31.88 35.02 -5.01
C CYS A 5 -31.39 33.95 -5.99
N TYR A 6 -31.90 32.72 -5.90
CA TYR A 6 -31.43 31.58 -6.69
C TYR A 6 -32.60 30.76 -7.26
N PRO A 7 -32.48 30.26 -8.51
CA PRO A 7 -33.50 29.43 -9.14
C PRO A 7 -33.43 27.99 -8.58
N VAL A 8 -33.86 27.82 -7.33
CA VAL A 8 -33.85 26.53 -6.62
C VAL A 8 -35.26 26.13 -6.21
N GLU A 9 -35.56 24.83 -6.32
CA GLU A 9 -36.82 24.27 -5.84
C GLU A 9 -36.89 24.30 -4.30
N ARG A 10 -38.11 24.41 -3.77
CA ARG A 10 -38.35 24.55 -2.33
C ARG A 10 -37.75 23.37 -1.54
N GLU A 11 -37.95 22.14 -2.01
CA GLU A 11 -37.46 20.94 -1.34
C GLU A 11 -35.93 20.94 -1.21
N ALA A 12 -35.22 21.27 -2.29
CA ALA A 12 -33.75 21.38 -2.29
C ALA A 12 -33.26 22.52 -1.38
N ALA A 13 -33.98 23.66 -1.34
CA ALA A 13 -33.67 24.75 -0.44
C ALA A 13 -33.86 24.36 1.04
N GLU A 14 -34.93 23.63 1.35
CA GLU A 14 -35.20 23.13 2.70
C GLU A 14 -34.15 22.09 3.14
N GLU A 15 -33.70 21.20 2.25
CA GLU A 15 -32.63 20.23 2.53
C GLU A 15 -31.30 20.94 2.85
N MET A 16 -30.90 21.91 2.02
CA MET A 16 -29.68 22.70 2.24
C MET A 16 -29.73 23.48 3.55
N VAL A 17 -30.83 24.18 3.82
CA VAL A 17 -31.02 24.94 5.06
C VAL A 17 -31.04 24.00 6.26
N GLY A 18 -31.71 22.85 6.15
CA GLY A 18 -31.73 21.81 7.18
C GLY A 18 -30.32 21.31 7.53
N LEU A 19 -29.47 21.10 6.53
CA LEU A 19 -28.07 20.70 6.74
C LEU A 19 -27.29 21.77 7.54
N ILE A 20 -27.39 23.04 7.15
CA ILE A 20 -26.73 24.15 7.86
C ILE A 20 -27.28 24.30 9.28
N GLN A 21 -28.60 24.21 9.47
CA GLN A 21 -29.22 24.25 10.79
C GLN A 21 -28.73 23.10 11.68
N SER A 22 -28.57 21.89 11.12
CA SER A 22 -28.07 20.74 11.86
C SER A 22 -26.60 20.91 12.31
N GLN A 23 -25.79 21.59 11.49
CA GLN A 23 -24.40 21.97 11.82
C GLN A 23 -24.38 22.94 13.00
N LEU A 24 -25.16 24.03 12.89
CA LEU A 24 -25.25 25.08 13.91
C LEU A 24 -25.84 24.57 15.23
N ALA A 25 -26.83 23.67 15.17
CA ALA A 25 -27.41 23.05 16.37
C ALA A 25 -26.38 22.24 17.18
N LYS A 26 -25.31 21.76 16.54
CA LYS A 26 -24.19 21.07 17.19
C LYS A 26 -23.07 22.03 17.64
N ASN A 27 -23.26 23.35 17.52
CA ASN A 27 -22.24 24.38 17.75
C ASN A 27 -20.96 24.16 16.93
N LEU A 28 -21.09 23.64 15.71
CA LEU A 28 -19.98 23.46 14.79
C LEU A 28 -19.94 24.62 13.80
N GLU A 29 -18.73 25.10 13.51
CA GLU A 29 -18.51 26.15 12.50
C GLU A 29 -18.91 25.66 11.11
N VAL A 30 -19.46 26.58 10.31
CA VAL A 30 -19.86 26.30 8.92
C VAL A 30 -18.66 26.64 8.01
N PRO A 31 -18.12 25.67 7.26
CA PRO A 31 -17.01 25.93 6.37
C PRO A 31 -17.44 26.85 5.21
N ASP A 32 -16.57 27.80 4.88
CA ASP A 32 -16.80 28.78 3.83
C ASP A 32 -15.48 29.21 3.15
N HIS A 33 -15.52 30.27 2.35
CA HIS A 33 -14.35 30.80 1.64
C HIS A 33 -13.24 31.39 2.55
N ARG A 34 -13.50 31.57 3.86
CA ARG A 34 -12.57 32.11 4.86
C ARG A 34 -12.37 31.20 6.07
N THR A 35 -13.12 30.09 6.15
CA THR A 35 -13.10 29.18 7.28
C THR A 35 -13.00 27.76 6.75
N VAL A 36 -11.87 27.12 6.99
CA VAL A 36 -11.61 25.72 6.69
C VAL A 36 -11.78 24.91 7.97
N THR A 37 -12.56 23.84 7.90
CA THR A 37 -12.72 22.90 9.01
C THR A 37 -12.05 21.58 8.69
N VAL A 38 -11.31 21.05 9.67
CA VAL A 38 -10.63 19.76 9.59
C VAL A 38 -11.29 18.82 10.59
N GLU A 39 -11.84 17.72 10.10
CA GLU A 39 -12.57 16.74 10.88
C GLU A 39 -11.86 15.39 10.82
N SER A 40 -11.84 14.67 11.94
CA SER A 40 -11.28 13.32 12.00
C SER A 40 -12.29 12.34 12.58
N GLU A 41 -12.53 11.26 11.87
CA GLU A 41 -13.42 10.17 12.27
C GLU A 41 -12.76 8.82 11.94
N GLY A 42 -12.16 8.20 12.97
CA GLY A 42 -11.41 6.97 12.83
C GLY A 42 -10.22 7.14 11.85
N PRO A 43 -10.07 6.29 10.83
CA PRO A 43 -9.01 6.44 9.82
C PRO A 43 -9.32 7.50 8.74
N THR A 44 -10.49 8.17 8.79
CA THR A 44 -10.87 9.17 7.79
C THR A 44 -10.62 10.58 8.31
N VAL A 45 -9.99 11.42 7.49
CA VAL A 45 -9.89 12.87 7.71
C VAL A 45 -10.65 13.59 6.61
N VAL A 46 -11.46 14.58 6.97
CA VAL A 46 -12.18 15.44 6.04
C VAL A 46 -11.72 16.87 6.24
N ILE A 47 -11.28 17.51 5.15
CA ILE A 47 -10.94 18.93 5.13
C ILE A 47 -12.01 19.63 4.28
N ASN A 48 -12.91 20.37 4.91
CA ASN A 48 -13.90 21.17 4.18
C ASN A 48 -13.25 22.50 3.77
N ALA A 49 -13.06 22.66 2.46
CA ALA A 49 -12.28 23.72 1.84
C ALA A 49 -12.94 24.15 0.51
N CYS A 50 -13.57 25.33 0.50
CA CYS A 50 -14.31 25.86 -0.65
C CYS A 50 -13.41 26.57 -1.67
N PHE A 51 -12.32 25.93 -2.13
CA PHE A 51 -11.35 26.51 -3.06
C PHE A 51 -11.45 26.00 -4.50
N GLY A 52 -12.39 25.10 -4.76
CA GLY A 52 -12.59 24.50 -6.07
C GLY A 52 -11.69 23.28 -6.29
N HIS A 53 -12.10 22.43 -7.25
CA HIS A 53 -11.54 21.09 -7.40
C HIS A 53 -10.04 21.10 -7.70
N LYS A 54 -9.56 21.99 -8.58
CA LYS A 54 -8.13 22.01 -8.98
C LYS A 54 -7.19 22.46 -7.87
N ALA A 55 -7.60 23.43 -7.06
CA ALA A 55 -6.83 23.91 -5.92
C ALA A 55 -6.85 22.88 -4.79
N ASN A 56 -8.03 22.31 -4.52
CA ASN A 56 -8.19 21.22 -3.55
C ASN A 56 -7.38 19.97 -3.95
N ASP A 57 -7.32 19.62 -5.24
CA ASP A 57 -6.52 18.49 -5.74
C ASP A 57 -5.03 18.74 -5.52
N ALA A 58 -4.55 19.95 -5.83
CA ALA A 58 -3.16 20.33 -5.56
C ALA A 58 -2.82 20.25 -4.06
N LEU A 59 -3.65 20.82 -3.19
CA LEU A 59 -3.44 20.76 -1.73
C LEU A 59 -3.53 19.33 -1.21
N GLY A 60 -4.56 18.59 -1.62
CA GLY A 60 -4.79 17.21 -1.22
C GLY A 60 -3.63 16.31 -1.56
N ARG A 61 -3.05 16.43 -2.77
CA ARG A 61 -1.86 15.67 -3.17
C ARG A 61 -0.63 15.99 -2.32
N VAL A 62 -0.42 17.26 -1.95
CA VAL A 62 0.67 17.65 -1.06
C VAL A 62 0.48 17.04 0.34
N ILE A 63 -0.70 17.17 0.92
CA ILE A 63 -1.02 16.61 2.24
C ILE A 63 -0.87 15.09 2.24
N THR A 64 -1.42 14.43 1.21
CA THR A 64 -1.30 12.98 1.00
C THR A 64 0.16 12.55 0.94
N ALA A 65 1.00 13.27 0.19
CA ALA A 65 2.42 12.98 0.09
C ALA A 65 3.16 13.08 1.42
N LEU A 66 2.88 14.13 2.20
CA LEU A 66 3.48 14.33 3.52
C LEU A 66 3.05 13.24 4.50
N LEU A 67 1.76 12.90 4.54
CA LEU A 67 1.23 11.83 5.39
C LEU A 67 1.75 10.46 4.95
N SER A 68 1.81 10.17 3.66
CA SER A 68 2.37 8.93 3.13
C SER A 68 3.85 8.78 3.47
N ALA A 69 4.64 9.85 3.37
CA ALA A 69 6.04 9.85 3.78
C ALA A 69 6.19 9.62 5.29
N ARG A 70 5.31 10.21 6.11
CA ARG A 70 5.31 10.03 7.57
C ARG A 70 4.95 8.60 8.00
N PHE A 71 3.99 7.97 7.33
CA PHE A 71 3.50 6.63 7.70
C PHE A 71 4.20 5.48 6.97
N GLY A 72 4.92 5.76 5.88
CA GLY A 72 5.46 4.73 5.00
C GLY A 72 4.37 3.88 4.33
N SER A 73 3.18 4.46 4.13
CA SER A 73 1.97 3.75 3.66
C SER A 73 1.12 4.64 2.74
N SER A 74 0.28 4.03 1.90
CA SER A 74 -0.69 4.76 1.09
C SER A 74 -1.65 5.57 1.94
N VAL A 75 -1.98 6.75 1.43
CA VAL A 75 -3.15 7.52 1.84
C VAL A 75 -4.11 7.55 0.65
N GLY A 76 -5.36 7.15 0.88
CA GLY A 76 -6.43 7.33 -0.09
C GLY A 76 -6.88 8.77 -0.10
N MET A 77 -7.28 9.30 -1.25
CA MET A 77 -7.71 10.69 -1.39
C MET A 77 -8.93 10.77 -2.30
N GLU A 78 -9.92 11.55 -1.89
CA GLU A 78 -11.08 11.93 -2.69
C GLU A 78 -11.23 13.45 -2.63
N ILE A 79 -11.49 14.07 -3.78
CA ILE A 79 -11.55 15.52 -3.91
C ILE A 79 -12.87 15.89 -4.59
N ASP A 80 -13.50 16.91 -4.04
CA ASP A 80 -14.56 17.64 -4.69
C ASP A 80 -14.27 19.17 -4.61
N PRO A 81 -15.09 20.02 -5.24
CA PRO A 81 -14.87 21.47 -5.22
C PRO A 81 -14.86 22.13 -3.83
N TYR A 82 -15.38 21.44 -2.82
CA TYR A 82 -15.61 21.95 -1.48
C TYR A 82 -14.87 21.14 -0.41
N ARG A 83 -14.29 19.98 -0.74
CA ARG A 83 -13.74 19.06 0.25
C ARG A 83 -12.56 18.25 -0.26
N ILE A 84 -11.69 17.87 0.68
CA ILE A 84 -10.62 16.90 0.52
C ILE A 84 -10.85 15.83 1.60
N THR A 85 -11.12 14.60 1.19
CA THR A 85 -11.28 13.45 2.09
C THR A 85 -10.05 12.57 1.97
N LEU A 86 -9.47 12.18 3.10
CA LEU A 86 -8.28 11.35 3.20
C LEU A 86 -8.60 10.07 3.97
N GLU A 87 -8.20 8.93 3.42
CA GLU A 87 -8.27 7.62 4.09
C GLU A 87 -6.85 7.20 4.51
N LEU A 88 -6.65 7.14 5.82
CA LEU A 88 -5.34 6.94 6.43
C LEU A 88 -5.20 5.50 6.95
N PRO A 89 -3.98 4.93 6.94
CA PRO A 89 -3.73 3.60 7.49
C PRO A 89 -3.86 3.56 9.03
N ARG A 90 -3.84 4.74 9.67
CA ARG A 90 -3.93 4.93 11.12
C ARG A 90 -4.76 6.19 11.41
N THR A 91 -5.42 6.22 12.55
CA THR A 91 -6.14 7.40 13.04
C THR A 91 -5.16 8.56 13.26
N VAL A 92 -5.50 9.74 12.73
CA VAL A 92 -4.77 10.99 12.92
C VAL A 92 -5.74 12.02 13.48
N LEU A 93 -5.32 12.77 14.50
CA LEU A 93 -6.16 13.81 15.09
C LEU A 93 -6.30 15.00 14.14
N ALA A 94 -7.46 15.66 14.15
CA ALA A 94 -7.69 16.84 13.32
C ALA A 94 -6.64 17.93 13.59
N ASP A 95 -6.26 18.15 14.85
CA ASP A 95 -5.22 19.11 15.24
C ASP A 95 -3.84 18.83 14.61
N GLU A 96 -3.49 17.56 14.39
CA GLU A 96 -2.23 17.22 13.72
C GLU A 96 -2.24 17.64 12.25
N VAL A 97 -3.39 17.53 11.58
CA VAL A 97 -3.55 17.96 10.18
C VAL A 97 -3.58 19.47 10.09
N VAL A 98 -4.24 20.16 11.04
CA VAL A 98 -4.17 21.63 11.15
C VAL A 98 -2.73 22.10 11.34
N SER A 99 -1.99 21.46 12.25
CA SER A 99 -0.58 21.78 12.48
C SER A 99 0.30 21.52 11.24
N MET A 100 0.01 20.45 10.49
CA MET A 100 0.70 20.18 9.22
C MET A 100 0.44 21.28 8.18
N LEU A 101 -0.82 21.74 8.06
CA LEU A 101 -1.17 22.83 7.14
C LEU A 101 -0.47 24.15 7.52
N ASP A 102 -0.36 24.43 8.81
CA ASP A 102 0.33 25.62 9.33
C ASP A 102 1.86 25.57 9.07
N GLN A 103 2.47 24.39 9.23
CA GLN A 103 3.90 24.19 9.00
C GLN A 103 4.29 24.14 7.51
N LEU A 104 3.33 23.86 6.62
CA LEU A 104 3.59 23.74 5.19
C LEU A 104 4.00 25.08 4.59
N ASP A 105 5.19 25.14 4.00
CA ASP A 105 5.64 26.31 3.26
C ASP A 105 4.95 26.39 1.89
N PRO A 106 4.25 27.50 1.56
CA PRO A 106 3.68 27.70 0.23
C PRO A 106 4.70 27.54 -0.91
N GLU A 107 5.97 27.91 -0.72
CA GLU A 107 6.99 27.78 -1.78
C GLU A 107 7.29 26.31 -2.12
N HIS A 108 7.12 25.38 -1.18
CA HIS A 108 7.40 23.96 -1.37
C HIS A 108 6.29 23.20 -2.09
N VAL A 109 5.09 23.78 -2.25
CA VAL A 109 3.93 23.11 -2.87
C VAL A 109 4.27 22.55 -4.25
N ARG A 110 4.88 23.37 -5.12
CA ARG A 110 5.27 22.95 -6.47
C ARG A 110 6.27 21.79 -6.43
N THR A 111 7.32 21.93 -5.63
CA THR A 111 8.39 20.94 -5.53
C THR A 111 7.87 19.59 -5.02
N ILE A 112 6.99 19.60 -4.02
CA ILE A 112 6.36 18.38 -3.50
C ILE A 112 5.49 17.73 -4.58
N LEU A 113 4.71 18.52 -5.32
CA LEU A 113 3.88 17.99 -6.42
C LEU A 113 4.73 17.39 -7.55
N GLU A 114 5.82 18.05 -7.94
CA GLU A 114 6.74 17.54 -8.98
C GLU A 114 7.35 16.18 -8.58
N LEU A 115 7.78 16.03 -7.33
CA LEU A 115 8.34 14.78 -6.81
C LEU A 115 7.29 13.66 -6.73
N THR A 116 6.06 14.00 -6.36
CA THR A 116 4.99 13.02 -6.13
C THR A 116 4.35 12.55 -7.43
N LEU A 117 4.20 13.45 -8.41
CA LEU A 117 3.61 13.14 -9.71
C LEU A 117 4.41 12.11 -10.50
N LYS A 118 5.73 12.02 -10.31
CA LYS A 118 6.64 11.10 -11.04
C LYS A 118 6.13 9.66 -11.08
N ASN A 119 5.55 9.19 -9.98
CA ASN A 119 5.12 7.80 -9.81
C ASN A 119 3.60 7.62 -9.94
N THR A 120 2.86 8.63 -10.42
CA THR A 120 1.39 8.58 -10.49
C THR A 120 0.88 7.97 -11.79
N THR A 121 -0.32 7.37 -11.73
CA THR A 121 -1.08 6.97 -12.91
C THR A 121 -1.44 8.17 -13.79
N LEU A 122 -1.66 9.34 -13.18
CA LEU A 122 -1.97 10.59 -13.88
C LEU A 122 -0.84 11.01 -14.83
N LEU A 123 0.41 11.03 -14.34
CA LEU A 123 1.56 11.36 -15.18
C LEU A 123 1.76 10.32 -16.28
N ARG A 124 1.66 9.02 -15.94
CA ARG A 124 1.73 7.93 -16.92
C ARG A 124 0.72 8.13 -18.05
N TRP A 125 -0.55 8.36 -17.70
CA TRP A 125 -1.60 8.60 -18.67
C TRP A 125 -1.28 9.81 -19.54
N LYS A 126 -0.92 10.96 -18.94
CA LYS A 126 -0.63 12.18 -19.69
C LYS A 126 0.59 12.04 -20.61
N MET A 127 1.62 11.32 -20.17
CA MET A 127 2.80 11.04 -20.98
C MET A 127 2.47 10.28 -22.27
N VAL A 128 1.52 9.33 -22.23
CA VAL A 128 1.05 8.65 -23.46
C VAL A 128 0.38 9.65 -24.40
N HIS A 129 -0.45 10.54 -23.88
CA HIS A 129 -1.13 11.56 -24.69
C HIS A 129 -0.14 12.54 -25.33
N VAL A 130 0.84 13.02 -24.56
CA VAL A 130 1.88 13.91 -25.08
C VAL A 130 2.75 13.20 -26.11
N ALA A 131 3.23 11.99 -25.83
CA ALA A 131 4.05 11.22 -26.77
C ALA A 131 3.31 10.94 -28.10
N ARG A 132 1.97 10.79 -28.08
CA ARG A 132 1.14 10.71 -29.29
C ARG A 132 1.10 12.04 -30.06
N LYS A 133 0.94 13.17 -29.37
CA LYS A 133 0.97 14.52 -30.00
C LYS A 133 2.31 14.79 -30.68
N PHE A 134 3.40 14.33 -30.07
CA PHE A 134 4.76 14.44 -30.61
C PHE A 134 5.08 13.40 -31.69
N GLY A 135 4.18 12.44 -31.96
CA GLY A 135 4.40 11.38 -32.95
C GLY A 135 5.39 10.28 -32.50
N ALA A 136 5.85 10.31 -31.24
CA ALA A 136 6.76 9.31 -30.68
C ALA A 136 6.07 7.96 -30.45
N LEU A 137 4.74 7.95 -30.32
CA LEU A 137 3.93 6.74 -30.21
C LEU A 137 2.90 6.65 -31.34
N ARG A 138 2.84 5.49 -32.00
CA ARG A 138 1.80 5.18 -32.97
C ARG A 138 0.45 4.98 -32.26
N ARG A 139 -0.65 5.27 -32.97
CA ARG A 139 -2.02 5.25 -32.42
C ARG A 139 -2.51 3.84 -32.05
N ASP A 140 -1.90 2.80 -32.62
CA ASP A 140 -2.25 1.38 -32.55
C ASP A 140 -1.50 0.59 -31.45
N VAL A 141 -0.71 1.26 -30.60
CA VAL A 141 0.04 0.59 -29.53
C VAL A 141 -0.87 0.25 -28.34
N ASP A 142 -0.88 -1.03 -27.98
CA ASP A 142 -1.60 -1.59 -26.82
C ASP A 142 -0.87 -1.22 -25.51
N TYR A 143 -1.40 -0.22 -24.82
CA TYR A 143 -0.77 0.47 -23.69
C TYR A 143 -0.71 -0.37 -22.40
N GLU A 144 -1.52 -1.42 -22.29
CA GLU A 144 -1.43 -2.37 -21.17
C GLU A 144 -0.20 -3.28 -21.27
N ARG A 145 0.37 -3.43 -22.46
CA ARG A 145 1.53 -4.31 -22.71
C ARG A 145 2.88 -3.61 -22.62
N VAL A 146 2.90 -2.28 -22.70
CA VAL A 146 4.15 -1.52 -22.60
C VAL A 146 4.42 -1.19 -21.13
N SER A 147 5.61 -1.51 -20.65
CA SER A 147 6.04 -1.11 -19.31
C SER A 147 6.13 0.41 -19.26
N MET A 148 5.07 1.05 -18.77
CA MET A 148 4.98 2.50 -18.57
C MET A 148 6.15 3.06 -17.76
N ILE A 149 6.68 2.27 -16.83
CA ILE A 149 7.88 2.59 -16.04
C ILE A 149 9.09 2.80 -16.95
N ARG A 150 9.29 1.93 -17.97
CA ARG A 150 10.38 2.08 -18.93
C ARG A 150 10.17 3.27 -19.87
N LEU A 151 8.93 3.53 -20.29
CA LEU A 151 8.63 4.70 -21.13
C LEU A 151 8.91 6.01 -20.37
N LEU A 152 8.48 6.09 -19.10
CA LEU A 152 8.78 7.25 -18.26
C LEU A 152 10.29 7.46 -18.12
N ALA A 153 11.05 6.39 -17.82
CA ALA A 153 12.50 6.48 -17.70
C ALA A 153 13.21 6.91 -18.99
N ILE A 154 12.69 6.53 -20.16
CA ILE A 154 13.24 6.95 -21.47
C ILE A 154 12.98 8.43 -21.73
N PHE A 155 11.84 8.95 -21.26
CA PHE A 155 11.38 10.30 -21.59
C PHE A 155 11.64 11.35 -20.50
N GLU A 156 12.10 10.97 -19.30
CA GLU A 156 12.26 11.87 -18.15
C GLU A 156 13.11 13.13 -18.43
N GLU A 157 14.07 13.04 -19.35
CA GLU A 157 14.92 14.17 -19.79
C GLU A 157 14.55 14.68 -21.19
N THR A 158 13.28 14.58 -21.57
CA THR A 158 12.81 15.01 -22.90
C THR A 158 11.77 16.13 -22.80
N PRO A 159 11.65 16.99 -23.84
CA PRO A 159 10.61 18.02 -23.89
C PRO A 159 9.17 17.47 -23.73
N MET A 160 8.95 16.17 -24.04
CA MET A 160 7.67 15.52 -23.83
C MET A 160 7.31 15.37 -22.35
N TYR A 161 8.31 15.15 -21.50
CA TYR A 161 8.11 15.06 -20.06
C TYR A 161 7.80 16.42 -19.45
N ASP A 162 8.55 17.45 -19.84
CA ASP A 162 8.28 18.84 -19.45
C ASP A 162 6.88 19.27 -19.87
N GLU A 163 6.47 18.92 -21.09
CA GLU A 163 5.13 19.21 -21.59
C GLU A 163 4.04 18.47 -20.82
N ALA A 164 4.25 17.20 -20.47
CA ALA A 164 3.28 16.43 -19.70
C ALA A 164 3.09 17.02 -18.29
N LEU A 165 4.18 17.41 -17.63
CA LEU A 165 4.11 18.11 -16.35
C LEU A 165 3.42 19.46 -16.51
N ARG A 166 3.78 20.27 -17.51
CA ARG A 166 3.15 21.58 -17.77
C ARG A 166 1.64 21.45 -17.96
N GLU A 167 1.20 20.51 -18.81
CA GLU A 167 -0.23 20.27 -19.03
C GLU A 167 -0.92 19.75 -17.76
N ILE A 168 -0.29 18.92 -16.92
CA ILE A 168 -0.90 18.51 -15.62
C ILE A 168 -1.07 19.72 -14.70
N PHE A 169 -0.03 20.54 -14.56
CA PHE A 169 -0.06 21.72 -13.71
C PHE A 169 -0.97 22.84 -14.19
N GLN A 170 -1.44 22.79 -15.44
CA GLN A 170 -2.33 23.80 -16.01
C GLN A 170 -3.77 23.27 -16.18
N ASP A 171 -3.92 22.04 -16.68
CA ASP A 171 -5.23 21.47 -16.98
C ASP A 171 -5.89 20.84 -15.75
N ARG A 172 -5.09 20.27 -14.83
CA ARG A 172 -5.60 19.46 -13.71
C ARG A 172 -5.41 20.10 -12.36
N LEU A 173 -4.23 20.67 -12.10
CA LEU A 173 -3.89 21.26 -10.82
C LEU A 173 -3.88 22.78 -10.92
N ASP A 174 -4.26 23.47 -9.84
CA ASP A 174 -4.08 24.93 -9.74
C ASP A 174 -3.10 25.23 -8.61
N VAL A 175 -1.82 25.12 -8.94
CA VAL A 175 -0.73 25.28 -7.97
C VAL A 175 -0.63 26.72 -7.48
N VAL A 176 -0.91 27.69 -8.34
CA VAL A 176 -0.88 29.11 -7.98
C VAL A 176 -1.94 29.37 -6.92
N ARG A 177 -3.18 28.93 -7.17
CA ARG A 177 -4.27 29.09 -6.21
C ARG A 177 -4.04 28.34 -4.91
N ALA A 178 -3.50 27.12 -4.98
CA ALA A 178 -3.14 26.35 -3.78
C ALA A 178 -2.11 27.08 -2.90
N ARG A 179 -1.10 27.71 -3.53
CA ARG A 179 -0.11 28.53 -2.82
C ARG A 179 -0.74 29.76 -2.17
N GLU A 180 -1.55 30.50 -2.92
CA GLU A 180 -2.29 31.66 -2.39
C GLU A 180 -3.16 31.27 -1.18
N VAL A 181 -3.85 30.13 -1.24
CA VAL A 181 -4.67 29.64 -0.15
C VAL A 181 -3.83 29.34 1.10
N LEU A 182 -2.71 28.65 0.96
CA LEU A 182 -1.81 28.36 2.09
C LEU A 182 -1.20 29.62 2.69
N GLU A 183 -0.84 30.59 1.84
CA GLU A 183 -0.32 31.88 2.31
C GLU A 183 -1.38 32.64 3.11
N ARG A 184 -2.63 32.65 2.63
CA ARG A 184 -3.77 33.25 3.34
C ARG A 184 -4.15 32.51 4.62
N MET A 185 -3.90 31.20 4.70
CA MET A 185 -4.01 30.45 5.96
C MET A 185 -2.94 30.91 6.97
N LYS A 186 -1.69 31.08 6.52
CA LYS A 186 -0.58 31.54 7.38
C LYS A 186 -0.75 32.97 7.87
N THR A 187 -1.27 33.88 7.04
CA THR A 187 -1.53 35.27 7.45
C THR A 187 -2.78 35.40 8.34
N GLY A 188 -3.55 34.32 8.49
CA GLY A 188 -4.79 34.30 9.27
C GLY A 188 -6.01 34.88 8.55
N GLU A 189 -5.90 35.22 7.26
CA GLU A 189 -7.05 35.61 6.44
C GLU A 189 -8.06 34.46 6.24
N ILE A 190 -7.54 33.23 6.19
CA ILE A 190 -8.33 32.00 6.20
C ILE A 190 -8.09 31.31 7.53
N ARG A 191 -9.15 31.16 8.33
CA ARG A 191 -9.11 30.43 9.60
C ARG A 191 -9.14 28.93 9.32
N VAL A 192 -8.28 28.17 9.98
CA VAL A 192 -8.27 26.69 9.91
C VAL A 192 -8.58 26.16 11.30
N LEU A 193 -9.65 25.38 11.42
CA LEU A 193 -10.17 24.92 12.72
C LEU A 193 -10.29 23.39 12.74
N ALA A 194 -9.80 22.77 13.81
CA ALA A 194 -10.10 21.38 14.11
C ALA A 194 -11.55 21.25 14.61
N SER A 195 -12.25 20.22 14.15
CA SER A 195 -13.65 19.97 14.49
C SER A 195 -13.94 18.48 14.62
N SER A 196 -15.04 18.14 15.27
CA SER A 196 -15.57 16.77 15.32
C SER A 196 -16.38 16.45 14.05
N SER A 197 -16.69 15.18 13.82
CA SER A 197 -17.49 14.74 12.67
C SER A 197 -18.80 15.54 12.58
N SER A 198 -18.95 16.28 11.48
CA SER A 198 -20.01 17.24 11.29
C SER A 198 -21.02 16.77 10.23
N PRO A 199 -22.29 17.19 10.29
CA PRO A 199 -23.26 16.93 9.24
C PRO A 199 -22.75 17.27 7.83
N ILE A 200 -22.14 18.45 7.66
CA ILE A 200 -21.56 18.88 6.38
C ILE A 200 -20.37 17.99 5.99
N GLY A 201 -19.52 17.60 6.95
CA GLY A 201 -18.41 16.68 6.76
C GLY A 201 -18.85 15.24 6.48
N SER A 202 -20.06 14.84 6.83
CA SER A 202 -20.57 13.48 6.58
C SER A 202 -21.29 13.32 5.23
N SER A 203 -21.84 14.40 4.66
CA SER A 203 -22.70 14.35 3.45
C SER A 203 -21.97 14.10 2.12
N GLY A 204 -20.65 14.29 2.07
CA GLY A 204 -19.83 14.17 0.85
C GLY A 204 -19.34 12.77 0.48
N ARG A 205 -19.70 11.71 1.22
CA ARG A 205 -19.19 10.33 1.00
C ARG A 205 -19.81 9.62 -0.23
N GLY A 206 -19.85 10.26 -1.40
CA GLY A 206 -20.54 9.75 -2.60
C GLY A 206 -19.78 9.88 -3.93
N GLY A 207 -18.61 10.54 -3.96
CA GLY A 207 -17.85 10.82 -5.17
C GLY A 207 -16.85 9.71 -5.54
N GLY A 208 -16.47 9.64 -6.82
CA GLY A 208 -15.63 8.58 -7.36
C GLY A 208 -14.23 8.53 -6.71
N ARG A 209 -13.86 7.34 -6.22
CA ARG A 209 -12.57 7.02 -5.61
C ARG A 209 -11.43 7.23 -6.61
N ASP A 210 -10.59 8.24 -6.39
CA ASP A 210 -9.27 8.31 -7.05
C ASP A 210 -8.25 7.63 -6.13
N MET A 211 -8.22 6.30 -6.17
CA MET A 211 -7.20 5.52 -5.47
C MET A 211 -5.84 5.75 -6.14
N THR A 212 -5.03 6.64 -5.56
CA THR A 212 -3.58 6.57 -5.76
C THR A 212 -3.06 5.33 -5.07
N SER A 213 -3.07 4.18 -5.77
CA SER A 213 -2.32 3.01 -5.33
C SER A 213 -0.82 3.31 -5.43
N PRO A 214 -0.07 3.37 -4.33
CA PRO A 214 1.37 3.20 -4.41
C PRO A 214 1.65 1.80 -4.96
N GLU A 215 2.78 1.64 -5.63
CA GLU A 215 3.27 0.33 -6.08
C GLU A 215 3.47 -0.69 -4.93
N HIS A 216 3.33 -0.23 -3.67
CA HIS A 216 3.61 -0.97 -2.44
C HIS A 216 2.42 -0.97 -1.45
N ALA A 217 1.19 -1.18 -1.93
CA ALA A 217 0.05 -1.53 -1.08
C ALA A 217 0.18 -2.96 -0.50
N ASP A 218 1.34 -3.25 0.09
CA ASP A 218 1.67 -4.58 0.59
C ASP A 218 1.18 -4.77 2.02
N GLY A 219 0.91 -3.73 2.84
CA GLY A 219 0.57 -3.92 4.26
C GLY A 219 -0.58 -4.90 4.52
N ALA A 220 -1.77 -4.60 4.01
CA ALA A 220 -2.94 -5.48 4.15
C ALA A 220 -2.74 -6.85 3.47
N VAL A 221 -2.00 -6.89 2.35
CA VAL A 221 -1.69 -8.14 1.64
C VAL A 221 -0.69 -9.01 2.42
N LEU A 222 0.28 -8.37 3.09
CA LEU A 222 1.27 -9.00 3.94
C LEU A 222 0.63 -9.53 5.22
N ASP A 223 -0.33 -8.82 5.80
CA ASP A 223 -1.10 -9.29 6.95
C ASP A 223 -1.91 -10.54 6.60
N LEU A 224 -2.57 -10.54 5.43
CA LEU A 224 -3.26 -11.72 4.92
C LEU A 224 -2.30 -12.89 4.64
N LEU A 225 -1.12 -12.60 4.07
CA LEU A 225 -0.09 -13.60 3.83
C LEU A 225 0.43 -14.19 5.14
N LYS A 226 0.72 -13.34 6.13
CA LYS A 226 1.20 -13.72 7.47
C LYS A 226 0.15 -14.59 8.17
N GLY A 227 -1.10 -14.15 8.20
CA GLY A 227 -2.22 -14.90 8.78
C GLY A 227 -2.39 -16.28 8.14
N ARG A 228 -2.24 -16.36 6.81
CA ARG A 228 -2.27 -17.63 6.07
C ARG A 228 -1.11 -18.55 6.44
N ILE A 229 0.13 -18.07 6.37
CA ILE A 229 1.32 -18.90 6.67
C ILE A 229 1.29 -19.39 8.12
N MET A 230 0.85 -18.56 9.07
CA MET A 230 0.78 -18.94 10.48
C MET A 230 -0.30 -20.00 10.75
N SER A 231 -1.37 -20.00 9.97
CA SER A 231 -2.45 -21.00 10.01
C SER A 231 -2.11 -22.28 9.21
N ASP A 232 -1.13 -22.23 8.32
CA ASP A 232 -0.68 -23.41 7.58
C ASP A 232 -0.03 -24.43 8.53
N HIS A 233 -0.09 -25.70 8.13
CA HIS A 233 0.49 -26.81 8.88
C HIS A 233 1.84 -27.24 8.31
N VAL A 234 2.75 -27.68 9.18
CA VAL A 234 4.05 -28.25 8.80
C VAL A 234 4.31 -29.54 9.55
N ILE A 235 4.99 -30.47 8.89
CA ILE A 235 5.49 -31.70 9.49
C ILE A 235 6.93 -31.47 9.94
N LEU A 236 7.15 -31.45 11.24
CA LEU A 236 8.48 -31.50 11.83
C LEU A 236 8.97 -32.94 11.86
N PHE A 237 10.09 -33.23 11.21
CA PHE A 237 10.66 -34.57 11.12
C PHE A 237 12.13 -34.57 11.52
N CYS A 238 12.51 -35.42 12.49
CA CYS A 238 13.90 -35.53 12.90
C CYS A 238 14.70 -36.38 11.90
N VAL A 239 15.67 -35.78 11.21
CA VAL A 239 16.53 -36.51 10.26
C VAL A 239 17.65 -37.31 10.93
N ASN A 240 17.93 -37.03 12.22
CA ASN A 240 18.94 -37.74 13.00
C ASN A 240 18.42 -39.13 13.45
N CYS A 241 17.38 -39.18 14.29
CA CYS A 241 16.84 -40.45 14.77
C CYS A 241 15.82 -41.09 13.82
N LYS A 242 15.25 -40.32 12.88
CA LYS A 242 14.24 -40.75 11.88
C LYS A 242 12.94 -41.32 12.46
N LYS A 243 12.78 -41.34 13.79
CA LYS A 243 11.64 -41.93 14.51
C LYS A 243 10.54 -40.91 14.79
N TRP A 244 10.91 -39.67 15.12
CA TRP A 244 9.95 -38.62 15.46
C TRP A 244 9.42 -37.88 14.24
N LYS A 245 8.08 -37.74 14.17
CA LYS A 245 7.39 -36.77 13.32
C LYS A 245 6.26 -36.10 14.10
N SER A 246 6.01 -34.81 13.85
CA SER A 246 4.89 -34.08 14.45
C SER A 246 4.28 -33.13 13.43
N ASN A 247 2.95 -33.15 13.29
CA ASN A 247 2.22 -32.19 12.47
C ASN A 247 1.66 -31.08 13.37
N ARG A 248 2.00 -29.83 13.09
CA ARG A 248 1.57 -28.66 13.86
C ARG A 248 1.40 -27.44 12.95
N GLU A 249 0.55 -26.52 13.39
CA GLU A 249 0.49 -25.17 12.81
C GLU A 249 1.84 -24.46 12.94
N VAL A 250 2.20 -23.67 11.94
CA VAL A 250 3.43 -22.85 11.93
C VAL A 250 3.45 -21.87 13.12
N SER A 251 2.28 -21.38 13.53
CA SER A 251 2.11 -20.55 14.73
C SER A 251 2.59 -21.22 16.03
N ARG A 252 2.60 -22.57 16.09
CA ARG A 252 2.96 -23.38 17.27
C ARG A 252 4.32 -24.07 17.15
N VAL A 253 5.09 -23.76 16.11
CA VAL A 253 6.47 -24.25 15.96
C VAL A 253 7.36 -23.53 16.97
N PRO A 254 8.13 -24.25 17.80
CA PRO A 254 9.09 -23.62 18.72
C PRO A 254 10.14 -22.79 17.97
N GLU A 255 10.63 -21.71 18.59
CA GLU A 255 11.70 -20.87 18.02
C GLU A 255 12.93 -21.69 17.62
N THR A 256 13.29 -22.66 18.46
CA THR A 256 14.34 -23.65 18.17
C THR A 256 13.75 -25.06 18.19
N PRO A 257 13.37 -25.64 17.04
CA PRO A 257 12.81 -26.99 16.98
C PRO A 257 13.82 -28.06 17.44
N GLU A 258 13.41 -28.91 18.38
CA GLU A 258 14.23 -30.00 18.91
C GLU A 258 13.44 -31.31 18.95
N CYS A 259 14.13 -32.42 18.65
CA CYS A 259 13.52 -33.74 18.69
C CYS A 259 13.36 -34.25 20.14
N PRO A 260 12.13 -34.50 20.62
CA PRO A 260 11.89 -34.95 22.00
C PRO A 260 12.38 -36.37 22.28
N LEU A 261 12.69 -37.16 21.25
CA LEU A 261 13.18 -38.55 21.40
C LEU A 261 14.70 -38.66 21.52
N CYS A 262 15.46 -37.70 20.99
CA CYS A 262 16.92 -37.81 20.91
C CYS A 262 17.69 -36.51 21.19
N GLY A 263 16.99 -35.41 21.51
CA GLY A 263 17.60 -34.10 21.76
C GLY A 263 18.27 -33.44 20.55
N SER A 264 18.16 -34.03 19.36
CA SER A 264 18.78 -33.47 18.16
C SER A 264 17.96 -32.32 17.60
N ARG A 265 18.63 -31.21 17.28
CA ARG A 265 18.08 -30.05 16.56
C ARG A 265 18.04 -30.22 15.03
N MET A 266 18.49 -31.37 14.52
CA MET A 266 18.40 -31.71 13.10
C MET A 266 16.95 -32.11 12.75
N VAL A 267 16.10 -31.10 12.61
CA VAL A 267 14.66 -31.23 12.34
C VAL A 267 14.34 -30.56 11.01
N ALA A 268 13.76 -31.30 10.06
CA ALA A 268 13.23 -30.75 8.81
C ALA A 268 11.79 -30.25 9.02
N ALA A 269 11.45 -29.11 8.41
CA ALA A 269 10.09 -28.60 8.31
C ALA A 269 9.56 -28.88 6.89
N LEU A 270 8.74 -29.92 6.77
CA LEU A 270 8.17 -30.40 5.51
C LEU A 270 6.70 -29.98 5.38
N LYS A 271 6.21 -29.92 4.14
CA LYS A 271 4.79 -29.60 3.90
C LYS A 271 3.91 -30.81 4.22
N PRO A 272 2.61 -30.62 4.53
CA PRO A 272 1.72 -31.71 4.91
C PRO A 272 1.61 -32.84 3.88
N TRP A 273 1.78 -32.52 2.59
CA TRP A 273 1.74 -33.50 1.50
C TRP A 273 3.10 -34.13 1.16
N GLU A 274 4.19 -33.76 1.86
CA GLU A 274 5.54 -34.31 1.65
C GLU A 274 5.84 -35.54 2.54
N ASP A 275 4.83 -36.25 3.05
CA ASP A 275 4.99 -37.47 3.85
C ASP A 275 5.81 -38.57 3.12
N GLU A 276 5.80 -38.58 1.78
CA GLU A 276 6.63 -39.50 1.01
C GLU A 276 8.14 -39.26 1.19
N GLU A 277 8.56 -38.01 1.37
CA GLU A 277 9.97 -37.66 1.59
C GLU A 277 10.49 -38.30 2.90
N ILE A 278 9.63 -38.41 3.91
CA ILE A 278 9.94 -39.09 5.17
C ILE A 278 10.20 -40.58 4.93
N LYS A 279 9.38 -41.22 4.09
CA LYS A 279 9.57 -42.64 3.71
C LYS A 279 10.90 -42.83 2.98
N VAL A 280 11.23 -41.94 2.05
CA VAL A 280 12.50 -41.97 1.29
C VAL A 280 13.71 -41.81 2.22
N VAL A 281 13.67 -40.89 3.19
CA VAL A 281 14.78 -40.68 4.15
C VAL A 281 14.97 -41.88 5.09
N ARG A 282 13.88 -42.60 5.41
CA ARG A 282 13.90 -43.82 6.24
C ARG A 282 14.46 -45.05 5.52
N LYS A 283 14.44 -45.09 4.18
CA LYS A 283 15.01 -46.22 3.42
C LYS A 283 16.50 -46.43 3.76
N PRO A 284 16.98 -47.68 3.84
CA PRO A 284 18.40 -47.99 3.94
C PRO A 284 19.21 -47.39 2.78
N GLU A 285 20.43 -46.92 3.04
CA GLU A 285 21.24 -46.25 2.01
C GLU A 285 21.58 -47.15 0.81
N LYS A 286 21.65 -48.47 1.04
CA LYS A 286 21.88 -49.50 0.03
C LYS A 286 20.71 -49.68 -0.94
N SER A 287 19.48 -49.34 -0.53
CA SER A 287 18.27 -49.52 -1.34
C SER A 287 17.80 -48.21 -2.00
N LYS A 288 18.58 -47.13 -1.92
CA LYS A 288 18.23 -45.84 -2.50
C LYS A 288 18.75 -45.70 -3.92
N THR A 289 17.84 -45.43 -4.84
CA THR A 289 18.15 -45.00 -6.21
C THR A 289 18.85 -43.63 -6.21
N ALA A 290 19.46 -43.24 -7.33
CA ALA A 290 20.06 -41.91 -7.49
C ALA A 290 19.06 -40.78 -7.19
N GLU A 291 17.79 -40.96 -7.57
CA GLU A 291 16.69 -40.04 -7.28
C GLU A 291 16.35 -39.98 -5.78
N ASP A 292 16.24 -41.13 -5.11
CA ASP A 292 16.02 -41.21 -3.66
C ASP A 292 17.13 -40.49 -2.87
N ARG A 293 18.38 -40.58 -3.34
CA ARG A 293 19.52 -39.85 -2.75
C ARG A 293 19.39 -38.33 -2.94
N ARG A 294 18.92 -37.88 -4.11
CA ARG A 294 18.66 -36.45 -4.38
C ARG A 294 17.54 -35.91 -3.48
N ARG A 295 16.43 -36.63 -3.38
CA ARG A 295 15.29 -36.33 -2.49
C ARG A 295 15.72 -36.28 -1.02
N THR A 296 16.47 -37.29 -0.56
CA THR A 296 17.07 -37.32 0.79
C THR A 296 17.93 -36.07 1.04
N ARG A 297 18.85 -35.71 0.13
CA ARG A 297 19.70 -34.51 0.30
C ARG A 297 18.89 -33.23 0.44
N ARG A 298 17.76 -33.11 -0.28
CA ARG A 298 16.86 -31.96 -0.17
C ARG A 298 16.27 -31.84 1.24
N VAL A 299 15.87 -32.95 1.85
CA VAL A 299 15.36 -32.97 3.24
C VAL A 299 16.47 -32.63 4.25
N TYR A 300 17.69 -33.12 4.06
CA TYR A 300 18.81 -32.74 4.94
C TYR A 300 19.17 -31.25 4.81
N ARG A 301 19.11 -30.67 3.60
CA ARG A 301 19.28 -29.22 3.40
C ARG A 301 18.18 -28.42 4.09
N ASN A 302 16.94 -28.90 4.05
CA ASN A 302 15.82 -28.32 4.79
C ASN A 302 16.12 -28.32 6.30
N ALA A 303 16.55 -29.46 6.85
CA ALA A 303 16.91 -29.58 8.27
C ALA A 303 18.06 -28.64 8.68
N ASN A 304 19.09 -28.48 7.82
CA ASN A 304 20.17 -27.53 8.09
C ASN A 304 19.70 -26.06 8.12
N LEU A 305 18.71 -25.73 7.28
CA LEU A 305 18.14 -24.38 7.26
C LEU A 305 17.37 -24.09 8.56
N VAL A 306 16.59 -25.06 9.03
CA VAL A 306 15.87 -24.99 10.32
C VAL A 306 16.85 -24.98 11.50
N LEU A 307 17.95 -25.73 11.43
CA LEU A 307 18.98 -25.69 12.47
C LEU A 307 19.60 -24.27 12.59
N SER A 308 19.78 -23.57 11.47
CA SER A 308 20.46 -22.27 11.42
C SER A 308 19.54 -21.09 11.77
N HIS A 309 18.27 -21.16 11.38
CA HIS A 309 17.32 -20.04 11.49
C HIS A 309 16.02 -20.37 12.23
N GLY A 310 15.93 -21.55 12.85
CA GLY A 310 14.83 -21.92 13.73
C GLY A 310 13.45 -21.82 13.07
N ARG A 311 12.51 -21.22 13.79
CA ARG A 311 11.13 -21.01 13.32
C ARG A 311 11.04 -20.14 12.06
N THR A 312 11.93 -19.17 11.87
CA THR A 312 11.96 -18.34 10.64
C THR A 312 12.14 -19.20 9.39
N ALA A 313 12.95 -20.25 9.46
CA ALA A 313 13.05 -21.21 8.36
C ALA A 313 11.76 -22.00 8.14
N ALA A 314 11.08 -22.42 9.22
CA ALA A 314 9.81 -23.11 9.11
C ALA A 314 8.72 -22.23 8.44
N ILE A 315 8.68 -20.93 8.75
CA ILE A 315 7.77 -19.96 8.12
C ILE A 315 8.05 -19.85 6.60
N ALA A 316 9.33 -19.69 6.21
CA ALA A 316 9.71 -19.61 4.80
C ALA A 316 9.41 -20.93 4.04
N LEU A 317 9.64 -22.08 4.68
CA LEU A 317 9.43 -23.41 4.07
C LEU A 317 7.95 -23.81 3.98
N ALA A 318 7.09 -23.29 4.86
CA ALA A 318 5.64 -23.47 4.78
C ALA A 318 5.05 -22.80 3.53
N SER A 319 5.69 -21.73 3.07
CA SER A 319 5.24 -20.93 1.91
C SER A 319 5.19 -21.75 0.62
N ARG A 320 4.21 -21.44 -0.24
CA ARG A 320 3.91 -22.20 -1.46
C ARG A 320 5.03 -22.03 -2.48
N GLY A 321 5.49 -23.14 -3.05
CA GLY A 321 6.55 -23.11 -4.07
C GLY A 321 7.97 -22.84 -3.58
N LEU A 322 8.17 -22.48 -2.31
CA LEU A 322 9.51 -22.33 -1.74
C LEU A 322 10.07 -23.71 -1.37
N GLY A 323 11.25 -24.02 -1.92
CA GLY A 323 12.09 -25.14 -1.51
C GLY A 323 13.30 -24.66 -0.68
N PRO A 324 14.16 -25.58 -0.21
CA PRO A 324 15.28 -25.24 0.68
C PRO A 324 16.23 -24.18 0.11
N GLU A 325 16.46 -24.17 -1.21
CA GLU A 325 17.37 -23.22 -1.86
C GLU A 325 16.76 -21.81 -1.95
N THR A 326 15.48 -21.71 -2.33
CA THR A 326 14.75 -20.44 -2.39
C THR A 326 14.53 -19.87 -0.99
N ALA A 327 14.12 -20.70 -0.03
CA ALA A 327 13.97 -20.29 1.37
C ALA A 327 15.29 -19.77 1.94
N ALA A 328 16.41 -20.46 1.68
CA ALA A 328 17.72 -19.97 2.09
C ALA A 328 18.10 -18.63 1.45
N ARG A 329 17.68 -18.36 0.22
CA ARG A 329 17.90 -17.05 -0.44
C ARG A 329 17.09 -15.93 0.21
N VAL A 330 15.82 -16.21 0.54
CA VAL A 330 14.92 -15.25 1.22
C VAL A 330 15.45 -14.92 2.61
N ILE A 331 15.89 -15.92 3.37
CA ILE A 331 16.39 -15.73 4.74
C ILE A 331 17.77 -15.06 4.78
N ARG A 332 18.64 -15.28 3.77
CA ARG A 332 19.99 -14.73 3.74
C ARG A 332 20.08 -13.23 3.46
N LYS A 333 19.05 -12.62 2.88
CA LYS A 333 19.05 -11.16 2.72
C LYS A 333 19.11 -10.56 4.13
N LEU A 334 20.00 -9.59 4.38
CA LEU A 334 19.99 -8.86 5.64
C LEU A 334 18.63 -8.16 5.74
N GLN A 335 17.80 -8.65 6.66
CA GLN A 335 16.44 -8.15 6.90
C GLN A 335 16.54 -7.04 7.94
N THR A 336 16.04 -5.84 7.63
CA THR A 336 16.00 -4.73 8.61
C THR A 336 14.70 -4.77 9.43
N SER A 337 13.66 -5.44 8.91
CA SER A 337 12.35 -5.58 9.55
C SER A 337 11.64 -6.90 9.21
N GLU A 338 10.67 -7.30 10.05
CA GLU A 338 9.84 -8.49 9.81
C GLU A 338 8.98 -8.37 8.54
N GLU A 339 8.55 -7.15 8.18
CA GLU A 339 7.74 -6.90 6.98
C GLU A 339 8.50 -7.17 5.68
N GLU A 340 9.80 -6.84 5.63
CA GLU A 340 10.66 -7.15 4.48
C GLU A 340 10.75 -8.67 4.22
N PHE A 341 10.67 -9.47 5.29
CA PHE A 341 10.81 -10.91 5.20
C PHE A 341 9.57 -11.52 4.55
N TYR A 342 8.39 -11.12 5.00
CA TYR A 342 7.13 -11.52 4.37
C TYR A 342 6.99 -10.99 2.94
N ARG A 343 7.54 -9.81 2.65
CA ARG A 343 7.57 -9.26 1.28
C ARG A 343 8.43 -10.10 0.34
N ASP A 344 9.59 -10.56 0.79
CA ASP A 344 10.43 -11.44 -0.01
C ASP A 344 9.79 -12.83 -0.22
N ILE A 345 9.07 -13.35 0.78
CA ILE A 345 8.25 -14.56 0.63
C ILE A 345 7.19 -14.34 -0.46
N LEU A 346 6.44 -13.23 -0.42
CA LEU A 346 5.40 -12.92 -1.39
C LEU A 346 5.94 -12.87 -2.82
N ARG A 347 7.11 -12.23 -3.01
CA ARG A 347 7.80 -12.18 -4.31
C ARG A 347 8.16 -13.58 -4.80
N ALA A 348 8.72 -14.42 -3.93
CA ALA A 348 9.08 -15.79 -4.26
C ALA A 348 7.86 -16.66 -4.63
N GLU A 349 6.71 -16.49 -3.95
CA GLU A 349 5.46 -17.18 -4.32
C GLU A 349 4.95 -16.76 -5.70
N ARG A 350 4.98 -15.45 -6.01
CA ARG A 350 4.58 -14.92 -7.32
C ARG A 350 5.45 -15.45 -8.45
N ASP A 351 6.77 -15.46 -8.24
CA ASP A 351 7.71 -16.02 -9.21
C ASP A 351 7.43 -17.50 -9.47
N TYR A 352 7.21 -18.29 -8.41
CA TYR A 352 6.84 -19.68 -8.54
C TYR A 352 5.51 -19.87 -9.30
N ALA A 353 4.48 -19.10 -8.97
CA ALA A 353 3.18 -19.16 -9.63
C ALA A 353 3.29 -18.83 -11.13
N ARG A 354 4.13 -17.85 -11.49
CA ARG A 354 4.40 -17.47 -12.89
C ARG A 354 5.14 -18.58 -13.64
N THR A 355 6.15 -19.18 -13.03
CA THR A 355 6.97 -20.21 -13.69
C THR A 355 6.29 -21.58 -13.73
N LYS A 356 5.34 -21.88 -12.82
CA LYS A 356 4.71 -23.21 -12.73
C LYS A 356 4.09 -23.72 -14.05
N ARG A 357 3.60 -22.83 -14.92
CA ARG A 357 3.05 -23.18 -16.24
C ARG A 357 4.09 -23.71 -17.24
N PHE A 358 5.38 -23.48 -17.01
CA PHE A 358 6.47 -23.83 -17.94
C PHE A 358 7.27 -25.06 -17.51
N TRP A 359 6.93 -25.68 -16.37
CA TRP A 359 7.67 -26.81 -15.77
C TRP A 359 6.73 -27.97 -15.44
N SER A 360 5.72 -28.21 -16.29
CA SER A 360 4.89 -29.42 -16.22
C SER A 360 5.46 -30.54 -17.07
#